data_AF-A0A956Z4W8-F1
#
_entry.id   AF-A0A956Z4W8-F1
#
_cell.length_a   1.000
_cell.length_b   1.000
_cell.length_c   1.000
_cell.angle_alpha   90.00
_cell.angle_beta   90.00
_cell.angle_gamma   90.00
#
_symmetry.space_group_name_H-M   'P 1'
#
loop_
_entity.id
_entity.type
_entity.pdbx_description
1 polymer ?
#
loop_
_entity_poly.entity_id
_entity_poly.type
_entity_poly.pdbx_seq_one_letter_code
_entity_poly.pdbx_strand_id
1 'polypeptide(L)'
;MLSYALSIFLQVLILLVLVPNVTGGGVAVRQGGLIRGLITVLFIGLVNVGLWVGLAMLTLGTALAVQVVTFGLLGIIVNALAIRVVGGILPDVLYVRNFGSAFSAAVVITICNFLIGYLL
;
A
#
# COMPACT_ATOMS: atom_id res chain seq x y z
N MET A 1 20.78 5.29 7.98
CA MET A 1 20.79 5.18 6.49
C MET A 1 20.63 3.73 6.03
N LEU A 2 21.40 2.78 6.57
CA LEU A 2 21.28 1.35 6.22
C LEU A 2 19.88 0.75 6.49
N SER A 3 19.27 1.12 7.62
CA SER A 3 17.92 0.66 8.03
C SER A 3 16.82 1.03 7.03
N TYR A 4 16.82 2.27 6.52
CA TYR A 4 15.85 2.75 5.54
C TYR A 4 16.00 2.07 4.17
N ALA A 5 17.23 1.80 3.74
CA ALA A 5 17.47 1.07 2.50
C ALA A 5 16.96 -0.38 2.60
N LEU A 6 17.17 -1.03 3.75
CA LEU A 6 16.70 -2.39 4.00
C LEU A 6 15.17 -2.47 4.06
N SER A 7 14.50 -1.49 4.67
CA SER A 7 13.03 -1.46 4.73
C SER A 7 12.40 -1.31 3.35
N ILE A 8 12.92 -0.41 2.51
CA ILE A 8 12.47 -0.25 1.12
C ILE A 8 12.68 -1.55 0.33
N PHE A 9 13.84 -2.19 0.48
CA PHE A 9 14.13 -3.46 -0.18
C PHE A 9 13.16 -4.57 0.23
N LEU A 10 12.91 -4.72 1.53
CA LEU A 10 11.94 -5.68 2.06
C LEU A 10 10.52 -5.39 1.55
N GLN A 11 10.13 -4.13 1.47
CA GLN A 11 8.80 -3.71 1.02
C GLN A 11 8.59 -4.00 -0.47
N VAL A 12 9.62 -3.83 -1.30
CA VAL A 12 9.61 -4.27 -2.71
C VAL A 12 9.49 -5.80 -2.79
N LEU A 13 10.21 -6.55 -1.95
CA LEU A 13 10.16 -8.00 -1.92
C LEU A 13 8.76 -8.53 -1.52
N ILE A 14 8.13 -7.88 -0.54
CA ILE A 14 6.75 -8.16 -0.10
C ILE A 14 5.77 -7.98 -1.26
N LEU A 15 5.88 -6.88 -2.02
CA LEU A 15 5.02 -6.63 -3.17
C LEU A 15 5.23 -7.60 -4.33
N LEU A 16 6.44 -8.12 -4.51
CA LEU A 16 6.76 -9.08 -5.57
C LEU A 16 6.40 -10.52 -5.21
N VAL A 17 6.56 -10.92 -3.96
CA VAL A 17 6.44 -12.32 -3.54
C VAL A 17 5.21 -12.55 -2.67
N LEU A 18 4.99 -11.74 -1.65
CA LEU A 18 3.96 -11.99 -0.64
C LEU A 18 2.56 -11.55 -1.13
N VAL A 19 2.47 -10.36 -1.73
CA VAL A 19 1.20 -9.79 -2.20
C VAL A 19 0.52 -10.65 -3.28
N PRO A 20 1.21 -11.18 -4.31
CA PRO A 20 0.59 -12.06 -5.29
C PRO A 20 0.11 -13.38 -4.68
N ASN A 21 0.88 -13.94 -3.73
CA ASN A 21 0.54 -15.18 -3.05
C ASN A 21 -0.70 -15.03 -2.14
N VAL A 22 -0.82 -13.92 -1.42
CA VAL A 22 -1.98 -13.69 -0.52
C VAL A 22 -3.23 -13.28 -1.30
N THR A 23 -3.07 -12.62 -2.45
CA THR A 23 -4.21 -12.16 -3.27
C THR A 23 -4.64 -13.16 -4.34
N GLY A 24 -4.00 -14.34 -4.44
CA GLY A 24 -4.26 -15.31 -5.49
C GLY A 24 -4.01 -14.76 -6.90
N GLY A 25 -3.00 -13.89 -7.04
CA GLY A 25 -2.71 -13.15 -8.28
C GLY A 25 -3.62 -11.96 -8.55
N GLY A 26 -4.51 -11.61 -7.60
CA GLY A 26 -5.41 -10.46 -7.72
C GLY A 26 -4.71 -9.10 -7.63
N VAL A 27 -3.51 -9.05 -7.02
CA VAL A 27 -2.57 -7.91 -7.10
C VAL A 27 -1.19 -8.46 -7.42
N ALA A 28 -0.68 -8.18 -8.61
CA ALA A 28 0.63 -8.69 -9.04
C ALA A 28 1.37 -7.69 -9.92
N VAL A 29 2.69 -7.62 -9.74
CA VAL A 29 3.58 -6.88 -10.63
C VAL A 29 3.80 -7.72 -11.88
N ARG A 30 3.30 -7.25 -13.03
CA ARG A 30 3.16 -8.06 -14.27
C ARG A 30 4.45 -8.66 -14.84
N GLN A 31 5.62 -8.19 -14.43
CA GLN A 31 6.90 -8.66 -14.99
C GLN A 31 8.01 -8.94 -13.96
N GLY A 32 7.72 -9.11 -12.66
CA GLY A 32 8.70 -9.61 -11.68
C GLY A 32 9.99 -8.81 -11.47
N GLY A 33 10.17 -7.67 -12.16
CA GLY A 33 11.40 -6.89 -12.10
C GLY A 33 11.47 -6.01 -10.85
N LEU A 34 12.63 -6.02 -10.19
CA LEU A 34 12.90 -5.23 -8.99
C LEU A 34 12.68 -3.72 -9.21
N ILE A 35 13.05 -3.21 -10.40
CA ILE A 35 12.84 -1.81 -10.80
C ILE A 35 11.34 -1.48 -10.88
N ARG A 36 10.52 -2.39 -11.41
CA ARG A 36 9.06 -2.19 -11.51
C ARG A 36 8.40 -2.22 -10.14
N GLY A 37 8.83 -3.13 -9.27
CA GLY A 37 8.41 -3.17 -7.86
C GLY A 37 8.75 -1.87 -7.13
N LEU A 38 9.95 -1.32 -7.33
CA LEU A 38 10.36 -0.04 -6.75
C LEU A 38 9.48 1.12 -7.25
N ILE A 39 9.22 1.19 -8.57
CA ILE A 39 8.32 2.19 -9.15
C ILE A 39 6.93 2.06 -8.53
N THR A 40 6.39 0.85 -8.43
CA THR A 40 5.09 0.60 -7.80
C THR A 40 5.05 1.08 -6.35
N VAL A 41 6.05 0.74 -5.53
CA VAL A 41 6.14 1.22 -4.14
C VAL A 41 6.14 2.75 -4.08
N LEU A 42 6.91 3.40 -4.94
CA LEU A 42 7.03 4.86 -4.98
C LEU A 42 5.70 5.53 -5.35
N PHE A 43 4.99 5.01 -6.36
CA PHE A 43 3.67 5.52 -6.75
C PHE A 43 2.60 5.24 -5.69
N ILE A 44 2.61 4.05 -5.07
CA ILE A 44 1.71 3.75 -3.95
C ILE A 44 1.97 4.74 -2.82
N GLY A 45 3.24 5.01 -2.48
CA GLY A 45 3.63 6.00 -1.47
C GLY A 45 3.09 7.40 -1.79
N LEU A 46 3.28 7.87 -3.02
CA LEU A 46 2.77 9.17 -3.47
C LEU A 46 1.25 9.28 -3.40
N VAL A 47 0.54 8.29 -3.92
CA VAL A 47 -0.94 8.27 -3.88
C VAL A 47 -1.43 8.18 -2.44
N ASN A 48 -0.75 7.42 -1.59
CA ASN A 48 -1.10 7.30 -0.18
C ASN A 48 -0.95 8.65 0.55
N VAL A 49 0.15 9.37 0.34
CA VAL A 49 0.33 10.73 0.89
C VAL A 49 -0.76 11.66 0.37
N GLY A 50 -1.06 11.62 -0.94
CA GLY A 50 -2.13 12.42 -1.53
C GLY A 50 -3.50 12.14 -0.92
N LEU A 51 -3.81 10.86 -0.69
CA LEU A 51 -5.06 10.46 -0.04
C LEU A 51 -5.12 10.90 1.41
N TRP A 52 -4.03 10.79 2.17
CA TRP A 52 -3.97 11.29 3.55
C TRP A 52 -4.14 12.81 3.63
N VAL A 53 -3.49 13.55 2.73
CA VAL A 53 -3.65 15.01 2.63
C VAL A 53 -5.08 15.37 2.25
N GLY A 54 -5.68 14.67 1.27
CA GLY A 54 -7.07 14.87 0.88
C GLY A 54 -8.05 14.55 2.02
N LEU A 55 -7.83 13.45 2.74
CA LEU A 55 -8.61 13.08 3.92
C LEU A 55 -8.47 14.14 5.02
N ALA A 56 -7.25 14.63 5.26
CA ALA A 56 -6.99 15.69 6.22
C ALA A 56 -7.76 16.96 5.86
N MET A 57 -7.71 17.41 4.59
CA MET A 57 -8.47 18.57 4.13
C MET A 57 -9.99 18.39 4.30
N LEU A 58 -10.51 17.18 4.06
CA LEU A 58 -11.92 16.85 4.22
C LEU A 58 -12.36 16.77 5.70
N THR A 59 -11.49 16.32 6.59
CA THR A 59 -11.80 16.04 8.01
C THR A 59 -11.57 17.22 8.95
N LEU A 60 -10.97 18.33 8.48
CA LEU A 60 -10.84 19.59 9.24
C LEU A 60 -12.18 20.17 9.72
N GLY A 61 -13.34 19.64 9.29
CA GLY A 61 -14.67 20.03 9.77
C GLY A 61 -15.44 19.00 10.62
N THR A 62 -14.96 17.76 10.80
CA THR A 62 -15.73 16.66 11.45
C THR A 62 -14.95 15.91 12.55
N ALA A 63 -13.90 16.55 13.07
CA ALA A 63 -12.98 15.97 14.03
C ALA A 63 -13.65 15.71 15.40
N LEU A 64 -13.68 14.45 15.84
CA LEU A 64 -13.31 13.97 17.19
C LEU A 64 -13.80 12.52 17.41
N ALA A 65 -14.97 12.13 16.89
CA ALA A 65 -15.54 10.79 17.13
C ALA A 65 -14.98 9.68 16.22
N VAL A 66 -14.55 10.04 15.00
CA VAL A 66 -13.98 9.10 14.00
C VAL A 66 -12.47 8.86 14.23
N GLN A 67 -11.84 9.61 15.14
CA GLN A 67 -10.38 9.57 15.32
C GLN A 67 -9.86 8.40 16.18
N VAL A 68 -10.68 7.69 16.94
CA VAL A 68 -10.18 6.62 17.83
C VAL A 68 -10.45 5.23 17.28
N VAL A 69 -11.61 5.01 16.66
CA VAL A 69 -12.00 3.70 16.11
C VAL A 69 -11.46 3.52 14.68
N THR A 70 -11.26 4.62 13.95
CA THR A 70 -11.15 4.53 12.50
C THR A 70 -9.72 4.64 11.98
N PHE A 71 -8.69 5.00 12.76
CA PHE A 71 -7.31 5.13 12.24
C PHE A 71 -6.72 3.82 11.69
N GLY A 72 -7.02 2.67 12.29
CA GLY A 72 -6.55 1.37 11.78
C GLY A 72 -7.26 0.97 10.50
N LEU A 73 -8.59 0.98 10.51
CA LEU A 73 -9.42 0.58 9.36
C LEU A 73 -9.37 1.59 8.21
N LEU A 74 -9.41 2.91 8.47
CA LEU A 74 -9.21 3.93 7.44
C LEU A 74 -7.82 3.83 6.83
N GLY A 75 -6.78 3.60 7.62
CA GLY A 75 -5.42 3.44 7.09
C GLY A 75 -5.34 2.29 6.08
N ILE A 76 -5.96 1.16 6.40
CA ILE A 76 -6.05 0.01 5.48
C ILE A 76 -6.89 0.35 4.24
N ILE A 77 -8.03 1.01 4.41
CA ILE A 77 -8.91 1.41 3.29
C ILE A 77 -8.19 2.40 2.37
N VAL A 78 -7.50 3.39 2.93
CA VAL A 78 -6.71 4.39 2.20
C VAL A 78 -5.56 3.71 1.45
N ASN A 79 -4.84 2.79 2.09
CA ASN A 79 -3.82 1.97 1.42
C ASN A 79 -4.41 1.12 0.28
N ALA A 80 -5.56 0.50 0.49
CA ALA A 80 -6.26 -0.30 -0.52
C ALA A 80 -6.68 0.56 -1.71
N LEU A 81 -7.20 1.76 -1.44
CA LEU A 81 -7.56 2.74 -2.45
C LEU A 81 -6.32 3.21 -3.22
N ALA A 82 -5.20 3.46 -2.53
CA ALA A 82 -3.94 3.83 -3.17
C ALA A 82 -3.47 2.74 -4.14
N ILE A 83 -3.46 1.47 -3.71
CA ILE A 83 -3.09 0.33 -4.56
C ILE A 83 -4.02 0.24 -5.77
N ARG A 84 -5.32 0.44 -5.58
CA ARG A 84 -6.30 0.40 -6.68
C ARG A 84 -6.08 1.53 -7.68
N VAL A 85 -5.86 2.76 -7.19
CA VAL A 85 -5.60 3.93 -8.02
C VAL A 85 -4.30 3.76 -8.79
N VAL A 86 -3.23 3.29 -8.14
CA VAL A 86 -1.96 3.00 -8.82
C VAL A 86 -2.11 1.91 -9.88
N GLY A 87 -2.90 0.86 -9.61
CA GLY A 87 -3.21 -0.16 -10.62
C GLY A 87 -3.99 0.37 -11.82
N GLY A 88 -4.73 1.47 -11.66
CA GLY A 88 -5.40 2.18 -12.75
C GLY A 88 -4.47 3.13 -13.52
N ILE A 89 -3.53 3.77 -12.84
CA ILE A 89 -2.55 4.69 -13.46
C ILE A 89 -1.44 3.92 -14.18
N LEU A 90 -1.02 2.78 -13.64
CA LEU A 90 0.10 1.96 -14.12
C LEU A 90 -0.35 0.51 -14.43
N PRO A 91 -1.29 0.29 -15.38
CA PRO A 91 -1.85 -1.03 -15.66
C PRO A 91 -0.81 -2.04 -16.21
N ASP A 92 0.25 -1.55 -16.86
CA ASP A 92 1.35 -2.39 -17.38
C ASP A 92 2.37 -2.81 -16.30
N VAL A 93 2.35 -2.14 -15.15
CA VAL A 93 3.30 -2.38 -14.05
C VAL A 93 2.61 -3.14 -12.93
N LEU A 94 1.43 -2.69 -12.49
CA LEU A 94 0.67 -3.26 -11.38
C LEU A 94 -0.71 -3.71 -11.87
N TYR A 95 -0.94 -5.03 -11.87
CA TYR A 95 -2.26 -5.58 -12.12
C TYR A 95 -3.06 -5.61 -10.82
N VAL A 96 -4.27 -5.06 -10.83
CA VAL A 96 -5.23 -5.13 -9.72
C VAL A 96 -6.58 -5.58 -10.26
N ARG A 97 -7.03 -6.77 -9.84
CA ARG A 97 -8.31 -7.36 -10.29
C ARG A 97 -9.51 -6.59 -9.74
N ASN A 98 -9.70 -6.60 -8.43
CA ASN A 98 -10.88 -6.02 -7.76
C ASN A 98 -10.47 -5.21 -6.51
N PHE A 99 -11.38 -4.41 -5.96
CA PHE A 99 -11.15 -3.71 -4.68
C PHE A 99 -10.82 -4.68 -3.54
N GLY A 100 -11.47 -5.85 -3.49
CA GLY A 100 -11.21 -6.87 -2.46
C GLY A 100 -9.77 -7.40 -2.47
N SER A 101 -9.15 -7.55 -3.65
CA SER A 101 -7.73 -7.96 -3.74
C SER A 101 -6.78 -6.82 -3.37
N ALA A 102 -7.14 -5.58 -3.67
CA ALA A 102 -6.39 -4.40 -3.20
C ALA A 102 -6.48 -4.24 -1.67
N PHE A 103 -7.63 -4.56 -1.08
CA PHE A 103 -7.83 -4.54 0.37
C PHE A 103 -7.00 -5.60 1.08
N SER A 104 -7.01 -6.85 0.62
CA SER A 104 -6.16 -7.89 1.20
C SER A 104 -4.67 -7.59 1.02
N ALA A 105 -4.25 -7.04 -0.13
CA ALA A 105 -2.90 -6.55 -0.32
C ALA A 105 -2.52 -5.45 0.70
N ALA A 106 -3.41 -4.48 0.93
CA ALA A 106 -3.20 -3.40 1.90
C ALA A 106 -3.06 -3.91 3.33
N VAL A 107 -3.89 -4.88 3.74
CA VAL A 107 -3.79 -5.52 5.06
C VAL A 107 -2.43 -6.17 5.24
N VAL A 108 -2.00 -6.98 4.26
CA VAL A 108 -0.70 -7.68 4.29
C VAL A 108 0.45 -6.69 4.36
N ILE A 109 0.47 -5.68 3.50
CA ILE A 109 1.53 -4.65 3.49
C ILE A 109 1.57 -3.91 4.83
N THR A 110 0.41 -3.60 5.42
CA THR A 110 0.32 -2.92 6.72
C THR A 110 0.92 -3.79 7.83
N ILE A 111 0.58 -5.08 7.88
CA ILE A 111 1.13 -6.02 8.85
C ILE A 111 2.64 -6.19 8.66
N CYS A 112 3.10 -6.34 7.42
CA CYS A 112 4.52 -6.47 7.14
C CYS A 112 5.31 -5.21 7.50
N ASN A 113 4.77 -4.02 7.23
CA ASN A 113 5.39 -2.76 7.64
C ASN A 113 5.46 -2.63 9.16
N PHE A 114 4.43 -3.06 9.89
CA PHE A 114 4.45 -3.10 11.35
C PHE A 114 5.53 -4.05 11.87
N LEU A 115 5.64 -5.26 11.28
CA LEU A 115 6.68 -6.23 11.62
C LEU A 115 8.08 -5.68 11.32
N ILE A 116 8.29 -5.05 10.17
CA ILE A 116 9.58 -4.43 9.81
C ILE A 116 9.93 -3.34 10.80
N GLY A 117 8.98 -2.46 11.15
CA GLY A 117 9.21 -1.38 12.12
C GLY A 117 9.43 -1.87 13.56
N TYR A 118 8.99 -3.08 13.91
CA TYR A 118 9.27 -3.69 15.21
C TYR A 118 10.66 -4.36 15.25
N LEU A 119 11.14 -4.87 14.12
CA LEU A 119 12.33 -5.73 14.05
C LEU A 119 13.63 -4.94 13.77
N LEU A 120 13.53 -3.68 13.33
CA LEU A 120 14.61 -2.87 12.75
C LEU A 120 14.64 -1.48 13.38
#